data_AF-A0A6G3XBU3-F1
#
_entry.id   AF-A0A6G3XBU3-F1
#
_cell.length_a   1.000
_cell.length_b   1.000
_cell.length_c   1.000
_cell.angle_alpha   90.00
_cell.angle_beta   90.00
_cell.angle_gamma   90.00
#
_symmetry.space_group_name_H-M   'P 1'
#
loop_
_entity.id
_entity.type
_entity.pdbx_description
1 polymer ?
#
loop_
_entity_poly.entity_id
_entity_poly.type
_entity_poly.pdbx_seq_one_letter_code
_entity_poly.pdbx_strand_id
1 'polypeptide(L)'
;WGDGSDRLQVAAVAAYFADHLRGGDLPGAPGLGELASRAAGLAETTEDSSVTKLAKAIGQADRIKGGSGTDDEPEPGEGEIG
;
A
#
# COMPACT_ATOMS: atom_id res chain seq x y z
N TRP A 1 -6.07 -14.63 -5.15
CA TRP A 1 -6.86 -14.48 -3.92
C TRP A 1 -8.13 -15.28 -4.13
N GLY A 2 -8.46 -16.17 -3.19
CA GLY A 2 -9.45 -17.24 -3.38
C GLY A 2 -10.89 -16.79 -3.16
N ASP A 3 -11.81 -17.69 -3.51
CA ASP A 3 -13.29 -17.62 -3.46
C ASP A 3 -13.89 -17.41 -2.03
N GLY A 4 -13.17 -16.74 -1.14
CA GLY A 4 -13.61 -16.47 0.24
C GLY A 4 -14.61 -15.32 0.30
N SER A 5 -15.51 -15.37 1.28
CA SER A 5 -16.51 -14.31 1.52
C SER A 5 -15.86 -12.92 1.67
N ASP A 6 -16.50 -11.88 1.15
CA ASP A 6 -15.95 -10.50 1.14
C ASP A 6 -15.46 -10.04 2.51
N ARG A 7 -16.16 -10.41 3.59
CA ARG A 7 -15.76 -10.09 4.96
C ARG A 7 -14.42 -10.70 5.37
N LEU A 8 -14.11 -11.92 4.91
CA LEU A 8 -12.82 -12.55 5.14
C LEU A 8 -11.71 -11.84 4.35
N GLN A 9 -12.00 -11.43 3.11
CA GLN A 9 -11.05 -10.68 2.30
C GLN A 9 -10.74 -9.31 2.91
N VAL A 10 -11.76 -8.60 3.42
CA VAL A 10 -11.59 -7.34 4.15
C VAL A 10 -10.70 -7.53 5.39
N ALA A 11 -10.93 -8.59 6.17
CA ALA A 11 -10.11 -8.90 7.33
C ALA A 11 -8.65 -9.19 6.95
N ALA A 12 -8.41 -9.94 5.87
CA ALA A 12 -7.07 -10.21 5.36
C ALA A 12 -6.36 -8.92 4.93
N VAL A 13 -7.05 -8.03 4.18
CA VAL A 13 -6.51 -6.73 3.78
C VAL A 13 -6.12 -5.90 5.01
N ALA A 14 -6.96 -5.84 6.03
CA ALA A 14 -6.68 -5.11 7.25
C ALA A 14 -5.47 -5.70 8.02
N ALA A 15 -5.36 -7.03 8.10
CA ALA A 15 -4.25 -7.70 8.76
C ALA A 15 -2.91 -7.44 8.05
N TYR A 16 -2.87 -7.56 6.73
CA TYR A 16 -1.65 -7.24 5.98
C TYR A 16 -1.30 -5.76 6.05
N PHE A 17 -2.28 -4.87 6.03
CA PHE A 17 -2.02 -3.44 6.21
C PHE A 17 -1.42 -3.14 7.59
N ALA A 18 -1.97 -3.74 8.65
CA ALA A 18 -1.44 -3.58 10.01
C ALA A 18 0.01 -4.11 10.14
N ASP A 19 0.33 -5.19 9.44
CA ASP A 19 1.70 -5.73 9.37
C ASP A 19 2.66 -4.74 8.70
N HIS A 20 2.28 -4.19 7.54
CA HIS A 20 3.06 -3.14 6.86
C HIS A 20 3.30 -1.92 7.76
N LEU A 21 2.30 -1.50 8.56
CA LEU A 21 2.45 -0.38 9.51
C LEU A 21 3.42 -0.69 10.65
N ARG A 22 3.61 -1.97 11.01
CA ARG A 22 4.61 -2.41 11.98
C ARG A 22 6.02 -2.47 11.36
N GLY A 23 6.14 -2.34 10.04
CA GLY A 23 7.38 -2.65 9.31
C GLY A 23 7.61 -4.15 9.16
N GLY A 24 6.55 -4.96 9.27
CA GLY A 24 6.58 -6.38 8.99
C GLY A 24 6.64 -6.68 7.49
N ASP A 25 7.06 -7.90 7.17
CA ASP A 25 7.08 -8.45 5.82
C ASP A 25 6.53 -9.88 5.88
N LEU A 26 5.23 -10.00 6.17
CA LEU A 26 4.58 -11.32 6.15
C LEU A 26 4.80 -11.99 4.78
N PRO A 27 5.22 -13.26 4.75
CA PRO A 27 5.52 -13.93 3.50
C PRO A 27 4.29 -14.01 2.60
N GLY A 28 4.45 -13.54 1.36
CA GLY A 28 3.35 -13.46 0.39
C GLY A 28 2.39 -12.30 0.62
N ALA A 29 2.70 -11.37 1.52
CA ALA A 29 1.93 -10.14 1.68
C ALA A 29 2.02 -9.29 0.39
N PRO A 30 0.87 -8.85 -0.16
CA PRO A 30 0.89 -7.93 -1.29
C PRO A 30 1.49 -6.58 -0.88
N GLY A 31 2.00 -5.85 -1.86
CA GLY A 31 2.39 -4.46 -1.68
C GLY A 31 1.20 -3.56 -1.31
N LEU A 32 1.49 -2.38 -0.75
CA LEU A 32 0.46 -1.42 -0.33
C LEU A 32 -0.43 -0.99 -1.50
N GLY A 33 0.14 -0.68 -2.67
CA GLY A 33 -0.65 -0.38 -3.88
C GLY A 33 -1.63 -1.49 -4.27
N GLU A 34 -1.21 -2.75 -4.19
CA GLU A 34 -2.06 -3.91 -4.51
C GLU A 34 -3.17 -4.13 -3.45
N LEU A 35 -2.85 -3.91 -2.17
CA LEU A 35 -3.84 -3.92 -1.09
C LEU A 35 -4.89 -2.80 -1.26
N ALA A 36 -4.48 -1.61 -1.70
CA ALA A 36 -5.38 -0.49 -1.95
C ALA A 36 -6.38 -0.81 -3.07
N SER A 37 -5.92 -1.37 -4.20
CA SER A 37 -6.79 -1.77 -5.30
C SER A 37 -7.79 -2.86 -4.88
N ARG A 38 -7.36 -3.84 -4.08
CA ARG A 38 -8.26 -4.88 -3.55
C ARG A 38 -9.31 -4.33 -2.60
N ALA A 39 -8.90 -3.45 -1.68
CA ALA A 39 -9.82 -2.80 -0.76
C ALA A 39 -10.87 -1.95 -1.51
N ALA A 40 -10.48 -1.29 -2.61
CA ALA A 40 -11.40 -0.55 -3.45
C ALA A 40 -12.46 -1.45 -4.10
N GLY A 41 -12.05 -2.56 -4.72
CA GLY A 41 -13.00 -3.53 -5.30
C GLY A 41 -13.94 -4.15 -4.26
N LEU A 42 -13.44 -4.43 -3.05
CA LEU A 42 -14.27 -4.88 -1.95
C LEU A 42 -15.26 -3.80 -1.49
N ALA A 43 -14.85 -2.53 -1.43
CA ALA A 43 -15.72 -1.43 -1.07
C ALA A 43 -16.86 -1.23 -2.08
N GLU A 44 -16.59 -1.44 -3.37
CA GLU A 44 -17.60 -1.41 -4.44
C GLU A 44 -18.59 -2.58 -4.30
N THR A 45 -18.08 -3.78 -3.98
CA THR A 45 -18.90 -4.99 -3.86
C THR A 45 -19.77 -4.99 -2.60
N THR A 46 -19.23 -4.54 -1.46
CA THR A 46 -19.93 -4.55 -0.17
C THR A 46 -20.67 -3.24 0.14
N GLU A 47 -20.46 -2.21 -0.68
CA GLU A 47 -20.98 -0.85 -0.48
C GLU A 47 -20.68 -0.27 0.92
N ASP A 48 -19.56 -0.70 1.52
CA ASP A 48 -19.23 -0.42 2.92
C ASP A 48 -18.27 0.77 3.01
N SER A 49 -18.77 1.89 3.52
CA SER A 49 -17.99 3.12 3.70
C SER A 49 -16.72 2.94 4.55
N SER A 50 -16.71 1.95 5.45
CA SER A 50 -15.54 1.63 6.27
C SER A 50 -14.44 0.99 5.42
N VAL A 51 -14.83 0.14 4.47
CA VAL A 51 -13.91 -0.49 3.51
C VAL A 51 -13.41 0.55 2.51
N THR A 52 -14.24 1.52 2.09
CA THR A 52 -13.78 2.67 1.30
C THR A 52 -12.70 3.47 2.02
N LYS A 53 -12.86 3.72 3.34
CA LYS A 53 -11.86 4.43 4.14
C LYS A 53 -10.57 3.64 4.28
N LEU A 54 -10.68 2.32 4.45
CA LEU A 54 -9.52 1.42 4.47
C LEU A 54 -8.73 1.51 3.17
N ALA A 55 -9.39 1.41 2.01
CA ALA A 55 -8.76 1.54 0.70
C ALA A 55 -7.98 2.85 0.55
N LYS A 56 -8.59 3.97 0.98
CA LYS A 56 -7.95 5.29 0.96
C LYS A 56 -6.73 5.37 1.87
N ALA A 57 -6.82 4.83 3.09
CA ALA A 57 -5.71 4.84 4.04
C ALA A 57 -4.51 4.04 3.51
N ILE A 58 -4.75 2.88 2.91
CA ILE A 58 -3.71 2.05 2.31
C ILE A 58 -3.05 2.80 1.14
N GLY A 59 -3.84 3.42 0.26
CA GLY A 59 -3.30 4.20 -0.87
C GLY A 59 -2.49 5.43 -0.43
N GLN A 60 -2.85 6.05 0.70
CA GLN A 60 -2.05 7.12 1.30
C GLN A 60 -0.71 6.59 1.82
N ALA A 61 -0.72 5.44 2.51
CA ALA A 61 0.50 4.80 3.00
C ALA A 61 1.44 4.40 1.85
N ASP A 62 0.89 3.86 0.76
CA ASP A 62 1.65 3.51 -0.45
C ASP A 62 2.38 4.73 -1.03
N ARG A 63 1.69 5.87 -1.16
CA ARG A 63 2.28 7.13 -1.64
C ARG A 63 3.38 7.64 -0.72
N ILE A 64 3.19 7.57 0.59
CA ILE A 64 4.19 8.02 1.56
C ILE A 64 5.45 7.14 1.47
N LYS A 65 5.27 5.81 1.35
CA LYS A 65 6.39 4.86 1.22
C LYS A 65 7.11 4.98 -0.12
N GLY A 66 6.38 5.18 -1.21
CA GLY A 66 6.93 5.35 -2.56
C GLY A 66 7.51 6.73 -2.86
N GLY A 67 7.14 7.75 -2.09
CA GLY A 67 7.61 9.14 -2.26
C GLY A 67 8.94 9.46 -1.56
N SER A 68 9.51 8.54 -0.77
CA SER A 68 10.77 8.74 -0.04
C SER A 68 12.02 8.28 -0.82
N GLY A 69 11.90 8.05 -2.14
CA GLY A 69 12.94 7.45 -2.99
C GLY A 69 13.26 8.22 -4.26
N THR A 70 13.04 9.54 -4.30
CA THR A 70 13.56 10.41 -5.38
C THR A 70 14.38 11.54 -4.79
N ASP A 71 15.43 11.16 -4.05
CA ASP A 71 16.65 11.96 -3.93
C ASP A 71 17.73 11.28 -4.80
N ASP A 72 17.41 11.04 -6.08
CA ASP A 72 18.43 10.94 -7.13
C ASP A 72 18.70 12.40 -7.56
N GLU A 73 19.31 13.17 -6.67
CA GLU A 73 20.02 14.38 -7.05
C GLU A 73 21.38 13.92 -7.59
N PRO A 74 21.64 13.95 -8.91
CA PRO A 74 23.00 13.75 -9.37
C PRO A 74 23.81 14.95 -8.87
N GLU A 75 24.57 14.77 -7.79
CA GLU A 75 25.61 15.69 -7.35
C GLU A 75 26.45 16.08 -8.60
N PRO A 76 26.36 17.33 -9.11
CA PRO A 76 27.21 17.73 -10.22
C PRO A 76 28.63 17.81 -9.68
N GLY A 77 29.46 16.87 -10.16
CA GLY A 77 30.82 16.64 -9.71
C GLY A 77 31.65 17.91 -9.60
N GLU A 78 32.23 18.09 -8.43
CA GLU A 78 33.34 18.99 -8.20
C GLU A 78 34.53 18.54 -9.07
N GLY A 79 34.88 19.31 -10.11
CA GLY A 79 36.11 19.06 -10.85
C GLY A 79 36.17 19.65 -12.25
N GLU A 80 36.79 20.84 -12.35
CA GLU A 80 37.91 21.17 -13.26
C GLU A 80 37.81 22.64 -13.70
N ILE A 81 38.62 23.49 -13.05
CA ILE A 81 39.04 24.77 -13.59
C ILE A 81 40.41 24.54 -14.24
N GLY A 82 40.41 24.40 -15.56
CA GLY A 82 41.59 24.44 -16.42
C GLY A 82 41.65 25.73 -17.22
#